data_AF-A0A388NP69-F1
#
_entry.id   AF-A0A388NP69-F1
#
_cell.length_a   1.000
_cell.length_b   1.000
_cell.length_c   1.000
_cell.angle_alpha   90.00
_cell.angle_beta   90.00
_cell.angle_gamma   90.00
#
_symmetry.space_group_name_H-M   'P 1'
#
loop_
_entity.id
_entity.type
_entity.pdbx_description
1 polymer ?
#
loop_
_entity_poly.entity_id
_entity_poly.type
_entity_poly.pdbx_seq_one_letter_code
_entity_poly.pdbx_strand_id
1 'polypeptide(L)'
;MAKSSAPASKAKPKAQAQPLPRKAASNGHAGHETVYVDQYINGILDPAQPMLGPVRDGGHIVANTAPGCWGPMITPAIRGGHEVTVPVAVAGAEVGDAIAIRIKDITITSRATASGNDTMMAGRFLGDPYVAGKCPKCSVLYPETRLEGIGQQSVRCVKCGADCTPFTFANGYTIAFDEGHGLGVTVGRKAAEEMAHDAKTFAAMPENSIQNSILTFAPHDLVGVVARVRPFMGQLGTTPAFRCRTLTTPATSGRF
;
A
#
# COMPACT_ATOMS: atom_id res chain seq x y z
N MET A 1 -63.77 -39.32 -18.04
CA MET A 1 -62.76 -39.36 -19.12
C MET A 1 -62.96 -38.13 -20.00
N ALA A 2 -62.02 -37.19 -19.97
CA ALA A 2 -61.64 -36.28 -21.06
C ALA A 2 -60.67 -35.25 -20.47
N LYS A 3 -59.41 -35.39 -20.86
CA LYS A 3 -58.32 -34.45 -20.54
C LYS A 3 -58.56 -33.16 -21.35
N SER A 4 -58.36 -32.00 -20.74
CA SER A 4 -58.02 -30.79 -21.51
C SER A 4 -56.92 -30.03 -20.78
N SER A 5 -55.71 -30.20 -21.33
CA SER A 5 -54.47 -29.58 -20.91
C SER A 5 -54.37 -28.17 -21.50
N ALA A 6 -54.28 -27.15 -20.64
CA ALA A 6 -53.93 -25.80 -21.04
C ALA A 6 -52.42 -25.70 -21.37
N PRO A 7 -52.01 -24.93 -22.39
CA PRO A 7 -50.61 -24.85 -22.79
C PRO A 7 -49.79 -23.96 -21.84
N ALA A 8 -48.58 -24.41 -21.53
CA ALA A 8 -47.58 -23.65 -20.78
C ALA A 8 -47.15 -22.38 -21.56
N SER A 9 -47.15 -21.22 -20.89
CA SER A 9 -46.67 -19.98 -21.47
C SER A 9 -45.16 -20.06 -21.73
N LYS A 10 -44.74 -19.92 -22.99
CA LYS A 10 -43.32 -19.82 -23.35
C LYS A 10 -42.75 -18.52 -22.78
N ALA A 11 -41.77 -18.64 -21.87
CA ALA A 11 -41.00 -17.52 -21.37
C ALA A 11 -40.23 -16.85 -22.53
N LYS A 12 -40.32 -15.52 -22.64
CA LYS A 12 -39.54 -14.74 -23.61
C LYS A 12 -38.03 -14.87 -23.29
N PRO A 13 -37.15 -14.94 -24.30
CA PRO A 13 -35.71 -14.92 -24.06
C PRO A 13 -35.32 -13.59 -23.43
N LYS A 14 -34.53 -13.61 -22.35
CA LYS A 14 -33.90 -12.41 -21.81
C LYS A 14 -33.03 -11.80 -22.91
N ALA A 15 -33.31 -10.55 -23.28
CA ALA A 15 -32.48 -9.79 -24.20
C ALA A 15 -31.05 -9.76 -23.65
N GLN A 16 -30.10 -10.29 -24.43
CA GLN A 16 -28.68 -10.11 -24.15
C GLN A 16 -28.40 -8.60 -24.26
N ALA A 17 -27.91 -8.00 -23.18
CA ALA A 17 -27.48 -6.62 -23.19
C ALA A 17 -26.40 -6.47 -24.26
N GLN A 18 -26.70 -5.67 -25.30
CA GLN A 18 -25.73 -5.35 -26.33
C GLN A 18 -24.57 -4.59 -25.67
N PRO A 19 -23.31 -4.92 -26.01
CA PRO A 19 -22.18 -4.11 -25.57
C PRO A 19 -22.40 -2.67 -26.03
N LEU A 20 -22.22 -1.71 -25.12
CA LEU A 20 -22.18 -0.29 -25.47
C LEU A 20 -21.18 -0.10 -26.63
N PRO A 21 -21.50 0.73 -27.62
CA PRO A 21 -20.62 0.94 -28.77
C PRO A 21 -19.28 1.45 -28.26
N ARG A 22 -18.22 0.65 -28.47
CA ARG A 22 -16.85 1.13 -28.30
C ARG A 22 -16.70 2.31 -29.25
N LYS A 23 -16.54 3.53 -28.72
CA LYS A 23 -15.92 4.61 -29.51
C LYS A 23 -14.67 3.99 -30.11
N ALA A 24 -14.57 3.98 -31.43
CA ALA A 24 -13.39 3.49 -32.12
C ALA A 24 -12.19 4.20 -31.49
N ALA A 25 -11.33 3.45 -30.80
CA ALA A 25 -10.12 3.97 -30.20
C ALA A 25 -9.29 4.55 -31.35
N SER A 26 -9.35 5.86 -31.52
CA SER A 26 -8.45 6.55 -32.43
C SER A 26 -7.05 6.40 -31.86
N ASN A 27 -6.25 5.61 -32.57
CA ASN A 27 -4.79 5.43 -32.48
C ASN A 27 -4.29 4.50 -31.36
N GLY A 28 -4.24 3.19 -31.65
CA GLY A 28 -3.57 2.17 -30.85
C GLY A 28 -2.04 2.29 -30.74
N HIS A 29 -1.48 3.50 -30.67
CA HIS A 29 -0.03 3.77 -30.59
C HIS A 29 0.35 4.93 -29.66
N ALA A 30 -0.61 5.61 -29.00
CA ALA A 30 -0.27 6.61 -27.99
C ALA A 30 -0.01 5.89 -26.65
N GLY A 31 1.24 5.84 -26.20
CA GLY A 31 1.62 5.26 -24.90
C GLY A 31 2.41 3.95 -24.97
N HIS A 32 3.03 3.59 -23.85
CA HIS A 32 3.90 2.42 -23.72
C HIS A 32 3.10 1.12 -23.59
N GLU A 33 3.64 0.03 -24.14
CA GLU A 33 3.15 -1.34 -23.96
C GLU A 33 3.18 -1.76 -22.48
N THR A 34 4.28 -1.46 -21.81
CA THR A 34 4.51 -1.82 -20.41
C THR A 34 5.15 -0.63 -19.69
N VAL A 35 4.62 -0.30 -18.51
CA VAL A 35 5.18 0.70 -17.60
C VAL A 35 5.61 0.00 -16.32
N TYR A 36 6.87 0.14 -15.96
CA TYR A 36 7.40 -0.32 -14.68
C TYR A 36 7.30 0.80 -13.66
N VAL A 37 6.87 0.47 -12.45
CA VAL A 37 6.66 1.42 -11.37
C VAL A 37 7.45 0.98 -10.14
N ASP A 38 8.50 1.73 -9.85
CA ASP A 38 9.40 1.56 -8.71
C ASP A 38 9.60 2.87 -7.94
N GLN A 39 8.84 3.92 -8.27
CA GLN A 39 8.86 5.22 -7.60
C GLN A 39 7.62 5.39 -6.72
N TYR A 40 7.78 6.11 -5.61
CA TYR A 40 6.76 6.28 -4.59
C TYR A 40 6.50 7.74 -4.27
N ILE A 41 5.28 8.02 -3.80
CA ILE A 41 4.92 9.28 -3.18
C ILE A 41 4.77 9.09 -1.67
N ASN A 42 4.96 10.16 -0.92
CA ASN A 42 4.85 10.17 0.55
C ASN A 42 3.41 10.08 1.09
N GLY A 43 2.46 9.58 0.30
CA GLY A 43 1.05 9.39 0.67
C GLY A 43 0.13 10.57 0.33
N ILE A 44 0.63 11.68 -0.24
CA ILE A 44 -0.21 12.79 -0.70
C ILE A 44 -0.38 12.75 -2.22
N LEU A 45 -1.57 12.34 -2.65
CA LEU A 45 -1.95 12.37 -4.06
C LEU A 45 -2.25 13.80 -4.50
N ASP A 46 -1.63 14.21 -5.60
CA ASP A 46 -1.80 15.52 -6.21
C ASP A 46 -1.81 15.36 -7.74
N PRO A 47 -2.95 15.61 -8.42
CA PRO A 47 -3.07 15.44 -9.87
C PRO A 47 -2.19 16.41 -10.68
N ALA A 48 -1.66 17.47 -10.06
CA ALA A 48 -0.72 18.38 -10.71
C ALA A 48 0.73 17.85 -10.70
N GLN A 49 1.02 16.78 -9.96
CA GLN A 49 2.36 16.18 -9.92
C GLN A 49 2.57 15.26 -11.13
N PRO A 50 3.84 15.07 -11.55
CA PRO A 50 4.16 14.15 -12.64
C PRO A 50 3.63 12.73 -12.38
N MET A 51 3.14 12.10 -13.44
CA MET A 51 2.78 10.69 -13.48
C MET A 51 3.78 9.93 -14.36
N LEU A 52 3.91 8.62 -14.14
CA LEU A 52 4.67 7.74 -15.03
C LEU A 52 3.87 7.40 -16.28
N GLY A 53 4.54 6.95 -17.34
CA GLY A 53 3.90 6.55 -18.60
C GLY A 53 3.76 7.70 -19.60
N PRO A 54 2.70 7.71 -20.45
CA PRO A 54 1.45 6.98 -20.29
C PRO A 54 1.48 5.53 -20.76
N VAL A 55 0.66 4.66 -20.16
CA VAL A 55 0.38 3.31 -20.65
C VAL A 55 -0.74 3.36 -21.71
N ARG A 56 -0.61 2.58 -22.78
CA ARG A 56 -1.66 2.47 -23.81
C ARG A 56 -2.85 1.64 -23.32
N ASP A 57 -4.03 1.82 -23.94
CA ASP A 57 -5.15 0.89 -23.72
C ASP A 57 -4.73 -0.56 -24.08
N GLY A 58 -5.08 -1.51 -23.21
CA GLY A 58 -4.63 -2.90 -23.30
C GLY A 58 -3.14 -3.16 -22.99
N GLY A 59 -2.39 -2.13 -22.55
CA GLY A 59 -1.02 -2.29 -22.05
C GLY A 59 -0.95 -2.88 -20.64
N HIS A 60 0.26 -2.94 -20.08
CA HIS A 60 0.56 -3.56 -18.80
C HIS A 60 1.26 -2.59 -17.84
N ILE A 61 0.93 -2.69 -16.56
CA ILE A 61 1.65 -1.99 -15.48
C ILE A 61 2.25 -3.07 -14.58
N VAL A 62 3.55 -2.96 -14.32
CA VAL A 62 4.26 -3.82 -13.36
C VAL A 62 4.74 -2.92 -12.24
N ALA A 63 4.11 -3.03 -11.07
CA ALA A 63 4.39 -2.17 -9.93
C ALA A 63 5.02 -2.96 -8.78
N ASN A 64 6.17 -2.50 -8.31
CA ASN A 64 6.73 -2.95 -7.03
C ASN A 64 6.11 -2.08 -5.93
N THR A 65 5.27 -2.65 -5.06
CA THR A 65 4.58 -1.89 -4.02
C THR A 65 5.37 -1.94 -2.70
N ALA A 66 5.48 -0.81 -2.02
CA ALA A 66 6.04 -0.78 -0.67
C ALA A 66 5.12 -1.51 0.32
N PRO A 67 5.66 -2.12 1.39
CA PRO A 67 4.86 -2.76 2.43
C PRO A 67 3.81 -1.82 3.02
N GLY A 68 2.62 -2.36 3.28
CA GLY A 68 1.54 -1.62 3.93
C GLY A 68 1.60 -1.67 5.46
N CYS A 69 0.65 -0.99 6.10
CA CYS A 69 0.45 -1.01 7.56
C CYS A 69 1.67 -0.52 8.35
N TRP A 70 2.48 -1.43 8.90
CA TRP A 70 3.51 -1.07 9.87
C TRP A 70 4.65 -0.21 9.31
N GLY A 71 5.08 -0.43 8.07
CA GLY A 71 6.16 0.34 7.45
C GLY A 71 5.89 1.86 7.47
N PRO A 72 4.77 2.33 6.90
CA PRO A 72 4.32 3.72 7.03
C PRO A 72 4.14 4.17 8.48
N MET A 73 3.54 3.33 9.33
CA MET A 73 3.29 3.67 10.75
C MET A 73 4.57 4.00 11.53
N ILE A 74 5.69 3.34 11.23
CA ILE A 74 6.98 3.61 11.89
C ILE A 74 7.88 4.57 11.09
N THR A 75 7.38 5.13 9.99
CA THR A 75 8.13 6.05 9.12
C THR A 75 7.46 7.42 9.12
N PRO A 76 7.75 8.28 10.10
CA PRO A 76 7.02 9.54 10.29
C PRO A 76 7.22 10.55 9.16
N ALA A 77 8.18 10.35 8.25
CA ALA A 77 8.34 11.13 7.02
C ALA A 77 7.21 10.89 5.99
N ILE A 78 6.53 9.74 6.07
CA ILE A 78 5.34 9.44 5.28
C ILE A 78 4.15 10.25 5.84
N ARG A 79 3.38 10.85 4.92
CA ARG A 79 2.32 11.82 5.21
C ARG A 79 0.92 11.27 4.91
N GLY A 80 0.82 10.03 4.47
CA GLY A 80 -0.43 9.28 4.33
C GLY A 80 -0.36 7.97 5.12
N GLY A 81 -1.50 7.27 5.29
CA GLY A 81 -1.49 5.96 5.96
C GLY A 81 -0.69 4.88 5.22
N HIS A 82 -0.34 5.13 3.95
CA HIS A 82 0.47 4.27 3.12
C HIS A 82 1.45 5.10 2.28
N GLU A 83 2.62 4.52 2.00
CA GLU A 83 3.44 4.94 0.87
C GLU A 83 2.87 4.27 -0.39
N VAL A 84 2.44 5.07 -1.36
CA VAL A 84 1.82 4.55 -2.59
C VAL A 84 2.72 4.87 -3.76
N THR A 85 2.64 4.06 -4.81
CA THR A 85 3.41 4.26 -6.03
C THR A 85 3.06 5.60 -6.69
N VAL A 86 4.00 6.18 -7.43
CA VAL A 86 3.71 7.31 -8.33
C VAL A 86 2.60 6.87 -9.30
N PRO A 87 1.54 7.69 -9.51
CA PRO A 87 0.47 7.34 -10.42
C PRO A 87 0.96 7.12 -11.86
N VAL A 88 0.27 6.27 -12.60
CA VAL A 88 0.55 6.01 -14.02
C VAL A 88 -0.54 6.66 -14.87
N ALA A 89 -0.14 7.50 -15.80
CA ALA A 89 -1.04 8.09 -16.79
C ALA A 89 -1.53 7.01 -17.76
N VAL A 90 -2.80 7.08 -18.17
CA VAL A 90 -3.38 6.22 -19.21
C VAL A 90 -3.59 7.07 -20.45
N ALA A 91 -3.09 6.61 -21.60
CA ALA A 91 -3.14 7.39 -22.83
C ALA A 91 -4.58 7.63 -23.27
N GLY A 92 -4.92 8.90 -23.50
CA GLY A 92 -6.25 9.32 -23.93
C GLY A 92 -7.33 9.29 -22.84
N ALA A 93 -6.98 9.01 -21.58
CA ALA A 93 -7.92 9.09 -20.47
C ALA A 93 -8.12 10.54 -20.00
N GLU A 94 -9.38 10.92 -19.80
CA GLU A 94 -9.78 12.25 -19.33
C GLU A 94 -10.46 12.18 -17.95
N VAL A 95 -10.56 13.34 -17.27
CA VAL A 95 -11.28 13.44 -16.00
C VAL A 95 -12.76 13.11 -16.21
N GLY A 96 -13.25 12.10 -15.50
CA GLY A 96 -14.62 11.60 -15.63
C GLY A 96 -14.71 10.25 -16.34
N ASP A 97 -13.64 9.81 -17.00
CA ASP A 97 -13.57 8.47 -17.57
C ASP A 97 -13.42 7.38 -16.50
N ALA A 98 -13.81 6.17 -16.87
CA ALA A 98 -13.60 4.97 -16.06
C ALA A 98 -12.42 4.16 -16.61
N ILE A 99 -11.52 3.75 -15.73
CA ILE A 99 -10.40 2.86 -16.07
C ILE A 99 -10.72 1.44 -15.58
N ALA A 100 -10.69 0.47 -16.49
CA ALA A 100 -10.81 -0.93 -16.15
C ALA A 100 -9.43 -1.55 -15.93
N ILE A 101 -9.16 -2.02 -14.71
CA ILE A 101 -7.90 -2.69 -14.35
C ILE A 101 -8.17 -4.17 -14.11
N ARG A 102 -7.44 -5.03 -14.81
CA ARG A 102 -7.43 -6.47 -14.56
C ARG A 102 -6.14 -6.86 -13.87
N ILE A 103 -6.25 -7.34 -12.63
CA ILE A 103 -5.11 -7.93 -11.92
C ILE A 103 -4.75 -9.25 -12.57
N LYS A 104 -3.54 -9.32 -13.12
CA LYS A 104 -3.01 -10.51 -13.79
C LYS A 104 -2.33 -11.45 -12.80
N ASP A 105 -1.52 -10.89 -11.92
CA ASP A 105 -0.74 -11.61 -10.93
C ASP A 105 -0.46 -10.70 -9.72
N ILE A 106 -0.28 -11.31 -8.55
CA ILE A 106 0.26 -10.67 -7.35
C ILE A 106 1.31 -11.62 -6.76
N THR A 107 2.57 -11.25 -6.87
CA THR A 107 3.71 -12.03 -6.37
C THR A 107 4.21 -11.45 -5.05
N ILE A 108 4.40 -12.32 -4.05
CA ILE A 108 5.02 -11.94 -2.77
C ILE A 108 6.54 -12.00 -2.94
N THR A 109 7.23 -10.92 -2.61
CA THR A 109 8.70 -10.81 -2.72
C THR A 109 9.41 -11.00 -1.38
N SER A 110 8.72 -10.71 -0.26
CA SER A 110 9.31 -10.81 1.07
C SER A 110 9.48 -12.25 1.53
N ARG A 111 10.53 -12.49 2.31
CA ARG A 111 10.84 -13.76 2.98
C ARG A 111 10.30 -13.80 4.39
N ALA A 112 10.12 -12.63 5.01
CA ALA A 112 9.54 -12.48 6.33
C ALA A 112 8.85 -11.13 6.46
N THR A 113 7.98 -10.99 7.46
CA THR A 113 7.41 -9.72 7.91
C THR A 113 7.16 -9.75 9.41
N ALA A 114 6.79 -8.61 9.99
CA ALA A 114 6.35 -8.51 11.36
C ALA A 114 5.02 -7.75 11.46
N SER A 115 4.19 -8.14 12.41
CA SER A 115 2.90 -7.51 12.68
C SER A 115 2.47 -7.76 14.12
N GLY A 116 1.36 -7.15 14.55
CA GLY A 116 0.93 -7.15 15.94
C GLY A 116 -0.12 -6.11 16.23
N ASN A 117 -0.44 -5.97 17.52
CA ASN A 117 -1.30 -4.91 18.04
C ASN A 117 -0.46 -3.67 18.36
N ASP A 118 -0.97 -2.50 17.99
CA ASP A 118 -0.27 -1.23 18.13
C ASP A 118 -0.57 -0.50 19.45
N THR A 119 0.32 0.43 19.78
CA THR A 119 0.15 1.44 20.81
C THR A 119 0.66 2.76 20.26
N MET A 120 -0.21 3.77 20.32
CA MET A 120 0.12 5.12 19.89
C MET A 120 1.02 5.82 20.92
N MET A 121 2.12 6.40 20.46
CA MET A 121 3.09 7.07 21.31
C MET A 121 2.78 8.56 21.46
N ALA A 122 2.19 8.93 22.60
CA ALA A 122 1.84 10.31 22.91
C ALA A 122 3.02 11.27 22.72
N GLY A 123 2.75 12.44 22.15
CA GLY A 123 3.77 13.45 21.87
C GLY A 123 4.59 13.24 20.59
N ARG A 124 4.39 12.13 19.87
CA ARG A 124 5.10 11.83 18.59
C ARG A 124 4.27 12.08 17.33
N PHE A 125 3.11 12.72 17.48
CA PHE A 125 2.27 13.13 16.35
C PHE A 125 1.48 14.42 16.66
N LEU A 126 0.89 15.00 15.62
CA LEU A 126 0.01 16.17 15.68
C LEU A 126 -1.37 15.83 15.11
N GLY A 127 -2.33 15.53 15.99
CA GLY A 127 -3.66 15.08 15.57
C GLY A 127 -3.65 13.59 15.27
N ASP A 128 -3.68 13.22 13.98
CA ASP A 128 -3.72 11.82 13.55
C ASP A 128 -2.30 11.19 13.48
N PRO A 129 -2.02 10.12 14.23
CA PRO A 129 -0.71 9.47 14.23
C PRO A 129 -0.32 8.83 12.90
N TYR A 130 -1.27 8.47 12.03
CA TYR A 130 -1.00 7.83 10.75
C TYR A 130 -0.45 8.78 9.68
N VAL A 131 -0.71 10.08 9.82
CA VAL A 131 -0.42 11.07 8.75
C VAL A 131 0.29 12.33 9.23
N ALA A 132 0.59 12.45 10.53
CA ALA A 132 1.14 13.65 11.13
C ALA A 132 2.20 13.37 12.21
N GLY A 133 3.15 12.47 11.91
CA GLY A 133 4.29 12.17 12.79
C GLY A 133 5.16 13.41 13.07
N LYS A 134 5.61 13.56 14.32
CA LYS A 134 6.50 14.64 14.76
C LYS A 134 7.57 14.12 15.72
N CYS A 135 8.73 14.74 15.69
CA CYS A 135 9.76 14.42 16.67
C CYS A 135 9.36 14.95 18.07
N PRO A 136 9.38 14.12 19.13
CA PRO A 136 9.00 14.57 20.48
C PRO A 136 10.02 15.53 21.11
N LYS A 137 11.26 15.57 20.63
CA LYS A 137 12.34 16.39 21.19
C LYS A 137 12.53 17.72 20.45
N CYS A 138 12.59 17.70 19.12
CA CYS A 138 12.86 18.89 18.31
C CYS A 138 11.64 19.45 17.57
N SER A 139 10.46 18.82 17.75
CA SER A 139 9.18 19.24 17.19
C SER A 139 9.11 19.33 15.67
N VAL A 140 10.13 18.85 14.95
CA VAL A 140 10.10 18.74 13.49
C VAL A 140 8.95 17.81 13.10
N LEU A 141 8.05 18.34 12.27
CA LEU A 141 6.97 17.57 11.65
C LEU A 141 7.53 16.81 10.44
N TYR A 142 7.06 15.60 10.23
CA TYR A 142 7.55 14.70 9.19
C TYR A 142 9.07 14.50 9.23
N PRO A 143 9.64 14.19 10.41
CA PRO A 143 11.08 14.10 10.55
C PRO A 143 11.64 13.00 9.65
N GLU A 144 12.73 13.31 8.96
CA GLU A 144 13.59 12.30 8.37
C GLU A 144 14.16 11.41 9.48
N THR A 145 14.19 10.11 9.24
CA THR A 145 14.62 9.10 10.20
C THR A 145 15.68 8.19 9.65
N ARG A 146 16.52 7.67 10.54
CA ARG A 146 17.44 6.56 10.28
C ARG A 146 17.22 5.45 11.30
N LEU A 147 17.58 4.24 10.93
CA LEU A 147 17.56 3.09 11.83
C LEU A 147 18.87 3.01 12.62
N GLU A 148 18.78 2.85 13.93
CA GLU A 148 19.92 2.59 14.83
C GLU A 148 19.61 1.36 15.69
N GLY A 149 20.39 0.29 15.48
CA GLY A 149 20.18 -0.99 16.16
C GLY A 149 18.87 -1.68 15.77
N ILE A 150 18.39 -2.55 16.66
CA ILE A 150 17.12 -3.26 16.52
C ILE A 150 16.19 -2.93 17.69
N GLY A 151 14.92 -3.31 17.58
CA GLY A 151 13.90 -3.12 18.59
C GLY A 151 13.03 -1.89 18.37
N GLN A 152 12.02 -1.72 19.21
CA GLN A 152 10.92 -0.77 19.00
C GLN A 152 11.30 0.72 19.06
N GLN A 153 12.52 1.03 19.51
CA GLN A 153 13.04 2.41 19.59
C GLN A 153 14.08 2.70 18.50
N SER A 154 14.27 1.80 17.53
CA SER A 154 15.33 1.88 16.53
C SER A 154 15.17 3.03 15.52
N VAL A 155 13.97 3.59 15.36
CA VAL A 155 13.73 4.71 14.43
C VAL A 155 14.12 6.03 15.08
N ARG A 156 15.28 6.57 14.68
CA ARG A 156 15.86 7.80 15.27
C ARG A 156 15.71 9.00 14.34
N CYS A 157 15.37 10.15 14.92
CA CYS A 157 15.39 11.43 14.23
C CYS A 157 16.78 11.74 13.70
N VAL A 158 16.90 12.07 12.41
CA VAL A 158 18.19 12.48 11.84
C VAL A 158 18.74 13.72 12.56
N LYS A 159 17.87 14.70 12.87
CA LYS A 159 18.24 15.99 13.45
C LYS A 159 18.71 15.94 14.91
N CYS A 160 18.12 15.08 15.76
CA CYS A 160 18.33 15.15 17.21
C CYS A 160 18.53 13.81 17.93
N GLY A 161 18.49 12.70 17.20
CA GLY A 161 18.70 11.34 17.71
C GLY A 161 17.56 10.77 18.56
N ALA A 162 16.50 11.54 18.85
CA ALA A 162 15.36 11.03 19.61
C ALA A 162 14.59 9.97 18.82
N ASP A 163 14.05 8.96 19.52
CA ASP A 163 13.07 8.03 18.95
C ASP A 163 11.84 8.80 18.43
N CYS A 164 11.53 8.60 17.15
CA CYS A 164 10.42 9.28 16.48
C CYS A 164 9.30 8.34 16.06
N THR A 165 9.32 7.09 16.51
CA THR A 165 8.32 6.09 16.13
C THR A 165 6.93 6.50 16.63
N PRO A 166 5.94 6.75 15.76
CA PRO A 166 4.58 7.08 16.18
C PRO A 166 3.84 5.92 16.86
N PHE A 167 4.15 4.68 16.48
CA PHE A 167 3.51 3.46 16.99
C PHE A 167 4.53 2.42 17.49
N THR A 168 4.19 1.75 18.58
CA THR A 168 4.95 0.60 19.12
C THR A 168 4.05 -0.63 19.17
N PHE A 169 4.64 -1.82 19.32
CA PHE A 169 3.91 -3.03 19.60
C PHE A 169 3.51 -3.10 21.08
N ALA A 170 2.22 -3.36 21.33
CA ALA A 170 1.77 -3.91 22.60
C ALA A 170 2.07 -5.42 22.68
N ASN A 171 1.79 -6.13 21.59
CA ASN A 171 2.16 -7.53 21.37
C ASN A 171 2.37 -7.71 19.87
N GLY A 172 3.44 -8.38 19.45
CA GLY A 172 3.73 -8.62 18.04
C GLY A 172 4.42 -9.95 17.77
N TYR A 173 4.58 -10.25 16.50
CA TYR A 173 5.21 -11.45 16.01
C TYR A 173 5.99 -11.16 14.74
N THR A 174 7.07 -11.89 14.55
CA THR A 174 7.80 -11.97 13.29
C THR A 174 7.43 -13.29 12.63
N ILE A 175 7.02 -13.27 11.37
CA ILE A 175 6.61 -14.45 10.60
C ILE A 175 7.52 -14.61 9.38
N ALA A 176 8.08 -15.80 9.22
CA ALA A 176 8.85 -16.18 8.04
C ALA A 176 8.00 -17.05 7.11
N PHE A 177 8.19 -16.89 5.81
CA PHE A 177 7.44 -17.60 4.78
C PHE A 177 8.24 -18.78 4.21
N ASP A 178 7.52 -19.81 3.76
CA ASP A 178 8.11 -20.89 2.97
C ASP A 178 8.43 -20.41 1.54
N GLU A 179 9.26 -21.17 0.81
CA GLU A 179 9.67 -20.81 -0.56
C GLU A 179 8.49 -20.70 -1.54
N GLY A 180 7.42 -21.46 -1.31
CA GLY A 180 6.20 -21.41 -2.12
C GLY A 180 5.22 -20.31 -1.73
N HIS A 181 5.51 -19.54 -0.67
CA HIS A 181 4.62 -18.54 -0.06
C HIS A 181 3.19 -19.06 0.17
N GLY A 182 3.08 -20.33 0.59
CA GLY A 182 1.82 -20.97 0.97
C GLY A 182 1.56 -20.93 2.47
N LEU A 183 2.63 -20.92 3.27
CA LEU A 183 2.62 -20.97 4.72
C LEU A 183 3.59 -19.95 5.32
N GLY A 184 3.24 -19.45 6.49
CA GLY A 184 4.13 -18.67 7.34
C GLY A 184 4.17 -19.24 8.74
N VAL A 185 5.33 -19.18 9.39
CA VAL A 185 5.53 -19.62 10.77
C VAL A 185 6.11 -18.48 11.59
N THR A 186 5.47 -18.16 12.72
CA THR A 186 6.03 -17.14 13.62
C THR A 186 7.27 -17.66 14.32
N VAL A 187 8.30 -16.83 14.37
CA VAL A 187 9.63 -17.23 14.82
C VAL A 187 9.96 -16.72 16.22
N GLY A 188 10.87 -17.42 16.89
CA GLY A 188 11.38 -17.01 18.19
C GLY A 188 12.41 -15.89 18.09
N ARG A 189 12.79 -15.35 19.25
CA ARG A 189 13.71 -14.21 19.41
C ARG A 189 14.96 -14.27 18.54
N LYS A 190 15.70 -15.39 18.57
CA LYS A 190 16.96 -15.53 17.81
C LYS A 190 16.78 -15.24 16.33
N ALA A 191 15.81 -15.89 15.70
CA ALA A 191 15.52 -15.71 14.27
C ALA A 191 14.94 -14.32 13.97
N ALA A 192 14.10 -13.77 14.86
CA ALA A 192 13.58 -12.41 14.72
C ALA A 192 14.70 -11.35 14.75
N GLU A 193 15.66 -11.47 15.67
CA GLU A 193 16.82 -10.58 15.76
C GLU A 193 17.76 -10.74 14.56
N GLU A 194 18.01 -11.98 14.09
CA GLU A 194 18.77 -12.24 12.85
C GLU A 194 18.13 -11.54 11.64
N MET A 195 16.81 -11.67 11.47
CA MET A 195 16.07 -11.00 10.40
C MET A 195 16.08 -9.48 10.55
N ALA A 196 16.07 -8.96 11.78
CA ALA A 196 16.08 -7.53 12.05
C ALA A 196 17.41 -6.85 11.64
N HIS A 197 18.53 -7.56 11.76
CA HIS A 197 19.83 -7.07 11.30
C HIS A 197 19.94 -6.97 9.77
N ASP A 198 19.14 -7.76 9.03
CA ASP A 198 19.06 -7.72 7.56
C ASP A 198 17.63 -7.43 7.07
N ALA A 199 16.94 -6.54 7.78
CA ALA A 199 15.51 -6.30 7.62
C ALA A 199 15.09 -5.89 6.20
N LYS A 200 15.97 -5.21 5.46
CA LYS A 200 15.70 -4.78 4.08
C LYS A 200 15.64 -5.97 3.12
N THR A 201 16.58 -6.91 3.23
CA THR A 201 16.64 -8.10 2.39
C THR A 201 15.50 -9.05 2.70
N PHE A 202 15.22 -9.31 3.98
CA PHE A 202 14.12 -10.19 4.39
C PHE A 202 12.73 -9.65 4.03
N ALA A 203 12.51 -8.34 4.18
CA ALA A 203 11.26 -7.72 3.76
C ALA A 203 11.19 -7.46 2.24
N ALA A 204 12.27 -7.72 1.50
CA ALA A 204 12.41 -7.32 0.09
C ALA A 204 12.02 -5.86 -0.13
N MET A 205 12.53 -4.96 0.71
CA MET A 205 12.21 -3.54 0.68
C MET A 205 12.52 -2.96 -0.70
N PRO A 206 11.59 -2.26 -1.35
CA PRO A 206 11.88 -1.61 -2.61
C PRO A 206 12.97 -0.54 -2.45
N GLU A 207 13.84 -0.44 -3.45
CA GLU A 207 15.03 0.41 -3.40
C GLU A 207 14.70 1.89 -3.16
N ASN A 208 13.66 2.40 -3.83
CA ASN A 208 13.25 3.81 -3.73
C ASN A 208 12.24 4.09 -2.61
N SER A 209 11.86 3.09 -1.81
CA SER A 209 10.96 3.29 -0.67
C SER A 209 11.71 3.99 0.47
N ILE A 210 11.09 5.01 1.08
CA ILE A 210 11.68 5.68 2.25
C ILE A 210 11.29 5.00 3.56
N GLN A 211 10.54 3.89 3.51
CA GLN A 211 10.04 3.22 4.71
C GLN A 211 11.16 2.56 5.53
N ASN A 212 11.01 2.67 6.84
CA ASN A 212 11.66 1.80 7.81
C ASN A 212 10.98 0.43 7.78
N SER A 213 11.75 -0.66 7.66
CA SER A 213 11.21 -2.02 7.70
C SER A 213 10.76 -2.38 9.12
N ILE A 214 9.55 -2.88 9.28
CA ILE A 214 9.02 -3.31 10.58
C ILE A 214 9.78 -4.50 11.18
N LEU A 215 10.46 -5.29 10.34
CA LEU A 215 11.32 -6.38 10.82
C LEU A 215 12.40 -5.89 11.77
N THR A 216 12.84 -4.64 11.67
CA THR A 216 13.83 -4.05 12.58
C THR A 216 13.35 -4.04 14.05
N PHE A 217 12.04 -4.10 14.30
CA PHE A 217 11.50 -4.16 15.67
C PHE A 217 11.65 -5.54 16.32
N ALA A 218 11.90 -6.59 15.54
CA ALA A 218 12.11 -7.96 16.00
C ALA A 218 11.06 -8.48 17.01
N PRO A 219 9.75 -8.26 16.84
CA PRO A 219 8.77 -8.73 17.82
C PRO A 219 8.66 -10.27 17.81
N HIS A 220 8.47 -10.87 18.98
CA HIS A 220 8.53 -12.33 19.15
C HIS A 220 7.63 -12.83 20.30
N ASP A 221 6.48 -12.19 20.50
CA ASP A 221 5.54 -12.54 21.60
C ASP A 221 4.72 -13.79 21.27
N LEU A 222 4.49 -14.07 19.98
CA LEU A 222 3.82 -15.28 19.50
C LEU A 222 4.79 -16.13 18.68
N VAL A 223 5.13 -17.32 19.16
CA VAL A 223 6.14 -18.20 18.55
C VAL A 223 5.51 -19.53 18.13
N GLY A 224 5.88 -20.03 16.95
CA GLY A 224 5.44 -21.34 16.44
C GLY A 224 4.01 -21.37 15.89
N VAL A 225 3.38 -20.21 15.67
CA VAL A 225 2.05 -20.13 15.08
C VAL A 225 2.17 -20.28 13.57
N VAL A 226 1.40 -21.20 12.99
CA VAL A 226 1.37 -21.44 11.55
C VAL A 226 0.15 -20.72 10.95
N ALA A 227 0.37 -19.98 9.87
CA ALA A 227 -0.68 -19.30 9.12
C ALA A 227 -0.58 -19.62 7.63
N ARG A 228 -1.73 -19.62 6.94
CA ARG A 228 -1.76 -19.70 5.46
C ARG A 228 -1.52 -18.32 4.88
N VAL A 229 -0.67 -18.24 3.88
CA VAL A 229 -0.35 -16.99 3.20
C VAL A 229 -1.32 -16.79 2.03
N ARG A 230 -1.90 -15.60 1.93
CA ARG A 230 -2.76 -15.19 0.83
C ARG A 230 -2.37 -13.77 0.41
N PRO A 231 -1.77 -13.59 -0.77
CA PRO A 231 -1.50 -12.25 -1.27
C PRO A 231 -2.81 -11.50 -1.47
N PHE A 232 -2.84 -10.24 -1.06
CA PHE A 232 -3.94 -9.33 -1.35
C PHE A 232 -3.37 -7.95 -1.64
N MET A 233 -4.09 -7.19 -2.44
CA MET A 233 -3.78 -5.79 -2.71
C MET A 233 -4.85 -4.95 -2.04
N GLY A 234 -4.44 -4.10 -1.10
CA GLY A 234 -5.37 -3.30 -0.29
C GLY A 234 -6.00 -2.15 -1.05
N GLN A 235 -5.18 -1.25 -1.60
CA GLN A 235 -5.63 -0.02 -2.26
C GLN A 235 -5.17 0.01 -3.71
N LEU A 236 -6.14 0.16 -4.62
CA LEU A 236 -5.92 0.46 -6.04
C LEU A 236 -7.03 1.41 -6.47
N GLY A 237 -6.67 2.50 -7.15
CA GLY A 237 -7.65 3.49 -7.60
C GLY A 237 -7.03 4.54 -8.50
N THR A 238 -7.87 5.45 -8.97
CA THR A 238 -7.47 6.60 -9.78
C THR A 238 -7.03 7.76 -8.89
N THR A 239 -6.15 8.60 -9.41
CA THR A 239 -5.80 9.86 -8.75
C THR A 239 -7.03 10.78 -8.69
N PRO A 240 -7.31 11.44 -7.54
CA PRO A 240 -8.41 12.38 -7.42
C PRO A 240 -8.23 13.62 -8.31
N ALA A 241 -9.34 14.29 -8.65
CA ALA A 241 -9.33 15.52 -9.45
C ALA A 241 -8.73 16.74 -8.72
N PHE A 242 -8.52 16.64 -7.41
CA PHE A 242 -7.89 17.65 -6.58
C PHE A 242 -6.89 17.03 -5.63
N ARG A 243 -5.92 17.83 -5.18
CA ARG A 243 -4.90 17.41 -4.23
C ARG A 243 -5.51 16.96 -2.89
N CYS A 244 -5.15 15.76 -2.44
CA CYS A 244 -5.47 15.29 -1.10
C CYS A 244 -4.84 16.23 -0.05
N ARG A 245 -5.67 16.75 0.88
CA ARG A 245 -5.19 17.66 1.92
C ARG A 245 -4.58 16.88 3.09
N THR A 246 -3.50 17.41 3.66
CA THR A 246 -3.03 17.02 4.99
C THR A 246 -3.75 17.82 6.06
N LEU A 247 -3.81 17.28 7.29
CA LEU A 247 -4.38 17.94 8.48
C LEU A 247 -3.79 19.33 8.78
N THR A 248 -2.66 19.68 8.18
CA THR A 248 -1.98 20.97 8.34
C THR A 248 -2.46 22.06 7.37
N THR A 249 -3.36 21.75 6.43
CA THR A 249 -3.90 22.76 5.50
C THR A 249 -5.21 23.32 6.07
N PRO A 250 -5.33 24.64 6.32
CA PRO A 250 -6.58 25.24 6.75
C PRO A 250 -7.72 24.89 5.78
N ALA A 251 -8.92 24.65 6.32
CA ALA A 251 -10.13 24.49 5.52
C ALA A 251 -10.48 25.84 4.87
N THR A 252 -9.91 26.13 3.70
CA THR A 252 -10.47 27.13 2.82
C THR A 252 -11.81 26.60 2.31
N SER A 253 -12.86 27.35 2.61
CA SER A 253 -14.26 27.10 2.28
C SER A 253 -14.48 26.97 0.78
N GLY A 254 -14.17 25.81 0.21
CA GLY A 254 -14.57 25.42 -1.14
C GLY A 254 -15.82 24.57 -1.03
N ARG A 255 -16.95 25.08 -1.52
CA ARG A 255 -18.19 24.32 -1.66
C ARG A 255 -17.95 23.17 -2.65
N PHE A 256 -18.40 21.98 -2.28
CA PHE A 256 -18.59 20.86 -3.19
C PHE A 256 -19.60 21.23 -4.28
#